data_AF-A0A968KLW1-F1
#
_entry.id   AF-A0A968KLW1-F1
#
_cell.length_a   1.000
_cell.length_b   1.000
_cell.length_c   1.000
_cell.angle_alpha   90.00
_cell.angle_beta   90.00
_cell.angle_gamma   90.00
#
_symmetry.space_group_name_H-M   'P 1'
#
loop_
_entity.id
_entity.type
_entity.pdbx_description
1 polymer ?
#
loop_
_entity_poly.entity_id
_entity_poly.type
_entity_poly.pdbx_seq_one_letter_code
_entity_poly.pdbx_strand_id
1 'polypeptide(L)' 'VHLVSASVEGIAAQDVVVVDLEGNLLSGGQEGTTEALLTASHFEFKQRVEKKFQDNIVKMLEDALGEGKVIARVNA' A
#
# COMPACT_ATOMS: atom_id res chain seq x y z
N VAL A 1 -7.01 2.53 -11.78
CA VAL A 1 -7.68 3.68 -12.45
C VAL A 1 -6.90 4.28 -13.59
N HIS A 2 -5.58 4.44 -13.47
CA HIS A 2 -4.76 5.12 -14.48
C HIS A 2 -4.83 4.56 -15.91
N LEU A 3 -5.06 3.25 -16.08
CA LEU A 3 -5.18 2.64 -17.41
C LEU A 3 -6.43 3.14 -18.17
N VAL A 4 -7.56 3.27 -17.48
CA VAL A 4 -8.84 3.68 -18.09
C VAL A 4 -8.84 5.18 -18.37
N SER A 5 -8.37 6.00 -17.43
CA SER A 5 -8.24 7.45 -17.64
C SER A 5 -7.27 7.80 -18.77
N ALA A 6 -6.20 7.02 -18.97
CA ALA A 6 -5.27 7.23 -20.08
C ALA A 6 -5.84 6.77 -21.43
N SER A 7 -6.89 5.94 -21.43
CA SER A 7 -7.50 5.38 -22.64
C SER A 7 -8.66 6.22 -23.16
N VAL A 8 -9.15 7.18 -22.37
CA VAL A 8 -10.26 8.07 -22.74
C VAL A 8 -9.80 9.51 -22.60
N GLU A 9 -9.74 10.22 -23.72
CA GLU A 9 -9.36 11.63 -23.74
C GLU A 9 -10.34 12.46 -22.89
N GLY A 10 -9.80 13.35 -22.05
CA GLY A 10 -10.59 14.25 -21.21
C GLY A 10 -11.08 13.66 -19.89
N ILE A 11 -10.76 12.41 -19.54
CA ILE A 11 -11.04 11.83 -18.22
C ILE A 11 -9.77 11.84 -17.36
N ALA A 12 -9.76 12.58 -16.26
CA ALA A 12 -8.66 12.52 -15.31
C ALA A 12 -8.79 11.28 -14.41
N ALA A 13 -7.67 10.78 -13.87
CA ALA A 13 -7.68 9.59 -13.01
C ALA A 13 -8.52 9.76 -11.74
N GLN A 14 -8.68 11.01 -11.28
CA GLN A 14 -9.55 11.39 -10.17
C GLN A 14 -11.05 11.24 -10.48
N ASP A 15 -11.44 11.29 -11.75
CA ASP A 15 -12.84 11.18 -12.20
C ASP A 15 -13.25 9.72 -12.44
N VAL A 16 -12.36 8.76 -12.18
CA VAL A 16 -12.59 7.32 -12.37
C VAL A 16 -12.80 6.64 -11.02
N VAL A 17 -14.01 6.13 -10.83
CA VAL A 17 -14.42 5.38 -9.63
C VAL A 17 -14.53 3.90 -10.00
N VAL A 18 -13.97 3.02 -9.16
CA VAL A 18 -14.09 1.56 -9.33
C VAL A 18 -15.08 1.06 -8.30
N VAL A 19 -16.05 0.26 -8.73
CA VAL A 19 -17.08 -0.32 -7.87
C VAL A 19 -17.07 -1.85 -7.97
N ASP A 20 -17.31 -2.52 -6.85
CA ASP A 20 -17.54 -3.97 -6.81
C ASP A 20 -19.01 -4.32 -7.15
N LEU A 21 -19.29 -5.60 -7.44
CA LEU A 21 -20.61 -6.17 -7.71
C LEU A 21 -21.60 -5.93 -6.55
N GLU A 22 -21.08 -5.83 -5.32
CA GLU A 22 -21.84 -5.52 -4.12
C GLU A 22 -22.06 -4.00 -3.91
N GLY A 23 -21.58 -3.16 -4.83
CA GLY A 23 -21.70 -1.70 -4.77
C GLY A 23 -20.64 -1.00 -3.93
N ASN A 24 -19.62 -1.72 -3.44
CA ASN A 24 -18.52 -1.15 -2.66
C ASN A 24 -17.60 -0.32 -3.55
N LEU A 25 -17.29 0.92 -3.15
CA LEU A 25 -16.31 1.77 -3.85
C LEU A 25 -14.89 1.30 -3.53
N LEU A 26 -14.15 0.87 -4.55
CA LEU A 26 -12.75 0.39 -4.47
C LEU A 26 -11.72 1.45 -4.90
N SER A 27 -12.16 2.53 -5.56
CA SER A 27 -11.29 3.64 -5.98
C SER A 27 -12.07 4.94 -6.12
N GLY A 28 -11.41 6.09 -5.94
CA GLY A 28 -12.01 7.42 -6.16
C GLY A 28 -12.78 8.00 -4.96
N GLY A 29 -12.76 7.33 -3.80
CA GLY A 29 -13.44 7.78 -2.58
C GLY A 29 -12.60 8.62 -1.62
N GLN A 30 -11.55 9.29 -2.09
CA GLN A 30 -10.70 10.12 -1.21
C GLN A 30 -10.80 11.59 -1.57
N GLU A 31 -11.95 12.20 -1.28
CA GLU A 31 -11.95 13.52 -0.64
C GLU A 31 -11.66 13.32 0.86
N GLY A 32 -10.56 12.64 1.17
CA GLY A 32 -10.00 12.72 2.51
C GLY A 32 -9.52 14.15 2.70
N THR A 33 -9.78 14.75 3.86
CA THR A 33 -9.11 16.02 4.21
C THR A 33 -7.60 15.87 3.96
N THR A 34 -6.92 16.93 3.54
CA THR A 34 -5.47 16.89 3.26
C THR A 34 -4.67 16.20 4.39
N GLU A 35 -5.13 16.37 5.63
CA GLU A 35 -4.61 15.71 6.83
C GLU A 35 -4.79 14.18 6.85
N ALA A 36 -5.93 13.65 6.40
CA ALA A 36 -6.17 12.22 6.28
C ALA A 36 -5.31 11.59 5.18
N LEU A 37 -5.13 12.27 4.05
CA LEU A 37 -4.23 11.84 2.98
C LEU A 37 -2.77 11.83 3.42
N LEU A 38 -2.33 12.88 4.12
CA LEU A 38 -1.00 12.94 4.73
C LEU A 38 -0.81 11.80 5.73
N THR A 39 -1.77 11.58 6.63
CA THR A 39 -1.72 10.50 7.63
C THR A 39 -1.64 9.13 6.98
N ALA A 40 -2.42 8.88 5.92
CA ALA A 40 -2.35 7.63 5.16
C ALA A 40 -0.96 7.44 4.52
N SER A 41 -0.41 8.49 3.92
CA SER A 41 0.93 8.44 3.32
C SER A 41 2.04 8.17 4.36
N HIS A 42 1.92 8.74 5.56
CA HIS A 42 2.84 8.47 6.67
C HIS A 42 2.71 7.03 7.16
N PHE A 43 1.49 6.50 7.25
CA PHE A 43 1.24 5.12 7.63
C PHE A 43 1.81 4.13 6.59
N GLU A 44 1.58 4.36 5.30
CA GLU A 44 2.16 3.54 4.22
C GLU A 44 3.69 3.59 4.23
N PHE A 45 4.26 4.77 4.48
CA PHE A 45 5.71 4.93 4.60
C PHE A 45 6.24 4.11 5.79
N LYS A 46 5.62 4.23 6.97
CA LYS A 46 5.96 3.44 8.16
C LYS A 46 5.90 1.94 7.88
N GLN A 47 4.80 1.45 7.31
CA GLN A 47 4.62 0.04 6.99
C GLN A 47 5.68 -0.47 5.99
N ARG A 48 6.07 0.36 5.01
CA ARG A 48 7.16 0.02 4.07
C ARG A 48 8.50 -0.11 4.76
N VAL A 49 8.80 0.80 5.70
CA VAL A 49 10.03 0.77 6.50
C VAL A 49 10.05 -0.45 7.41
N GLU A 50 8.97 -0.72 8.14
CA GLU A 50 8.83 -1.90 9.00
C GLU A 50 9.03 -3.20 8.21
N LYS A 51 8.38 -3.32 7.04
CA LYS A 51 8.53 -4.49 6.17
C LYS A 51 9.96 -4.67 5.69
N LYS A 52 10.64 -3.59 5.30
CA LYS A 52 12.05 -3.64 4.88
C LYS A 52 12.96 -4.16 5.99
N PHE A 53 12.74 -3.69 7.23
CA PHE A 53 13.52 -4.18 8.37
C PHE A 53 13.20 -5.64 8.70
N GLN A 54 11.93 -6.01 8.68
CA GLN A 54 11.51 -7.40 8.85
C GLN A 54 12.22 -8.33 7.85
N ASP A 55 12.18 -7.99 6.56
CA ASP A 55 12.80 -8.79 5.49
C ASP A 55 14.33 -8.89 5.67
N ASN A 56 14.98 -7.82 6.11
CA ASN A 56 16.41 -7.81 6.39
C ASN A 56 16.79 -8.70 7.58
N ILE A 57 16.01 -8.63 8.67
CA ILE A 57 16.25 -9.44 9.88
C ILE A 57 16.06 -10.92 9.58
N VAL A 58 15.00 -11.27 8.84
CA VAL A 58 14.75 -12.66 8.43
C VAL A 58 15.95 -13.18 7.62
N LYS A 59 16.35 -12.46 6.56
CA LYS A 59 17.50 -12.87 5.73
C LYS A 59 18.79 -13.04 6.52
N MET A 60 19.11 -12.11 7.43
CA MET A 60 20.32 -12.20 8.26
C MET A 60 20.35 -13.43 9.16
N LEU A 61 19.19 -13.85 9.66
CA LEU A 61 19.09 -14.96 10.59
C LEU A 61 18.85 -16.30 9.88
N GLU A 62 18.27 -16.30 8.69
CA GLU A 62 18.11 -17.50 7.86
C GLU A 62 19.45 -18.13 7.47
N ASP A 63 20.48 -17.32 7.23
CA ASP A 63 21.85 -17.81 6.96
C ASP A 63 22.42 -18.68 8.10
N ALA A 64 22.01 -18.40 9.35
CA ALA A 64 22.51 -19.09 10.53
C ALA A 64 21.57 -20.20 11.04
N LEU A 65 20.25 -20.00 10.93
CA LEU A 65 19.23 -20.85 11.54
C LEU A 65 18.51 -21.77 10.54
N GLY A 66 18.69 -21.53 9.24
CA GLY A 66 18.01 -22.23 8.16
C GLY A 66 16.75 -21.49 7.68
N GLU A 67 16.46 -21.65 6.40
CA GLU A 67 15.33 -21.02 5.70
C GLU A 67 13.99 -21.35 6.38
N GLY A 68 13.13 -20.34 6.56
CA GLY A 68 11.80 -20.52 7.14
C GLY A 68 11.77 -20.84 8.64
N LYS A 69 12.92 -20.84 9.34
CA LYS A 69 13.00 -21.02 10.80
C LYS A 69 12.89 -19.72 11.59
N VAL A 70 12.77 -18.57 10.91
CA VAL A 70 12.81 -17.24 11.51
C VAL A 70 11.55 -16.45 11.18
N ILE A 71 10.97 -15.82 12.21
CA ILE A 71 9.89 -14.84 12.06
C ILE A 71 10.32 -13.57 12.80
N ALA A 72 10.42 -12.46 12.08
CA ALA A 72 10.70 -11.15 12.66
C ALA A 72 9.44 -10.27 12.62
N ARG A 73 9.25 -9.43 13.63
CA ARG A 73 8.22 -8.39 13.67
C ARG A 73 8.85 -7.10 14.14
N VAL A 74 8.62 -6.02 13.39
CA VAL A 74 9.17 -4.70 13.67
C VAL A 74 8.01 -3.74 13.90
N ASN A 75 8.12 -2.92 14.94
CA ASN A 75 7.22 -1.79 15.18
C ASN A 75 8.10 -0.56 15.35
N ALA A 76 8.02 0.37 14.40
CA ALA A 76 8.88 1.57 14.33
C ALA A 76 8.05 2.84 14.24
#